data_AF-A0AAN5BWG8-F1
#
_entry.id   AF-A0AAN5BWG8-F1
#
_cell.length_a   1.000
_cell.length_b   1.000
_cell.length_c   1.000
_cell.angle_alpha   90.00
_cell.angle_beta   90.00
_cell.angle_gamma   90.00
#
_symmetry.space_group_name_H-M   'P 1'
#
loop_
_entity.id
_entity.type
_entity.pdbx_description
1 polymer ?
#
loop_
_entity_poly.entity_id
_entity_poly.type
_entity_poly.pdbx_seq_one_letter_code
_entity_poly.pdbx_strand_id
1 'polypeptide(L)'
;MAAAIKETVSNLLHGHSDNTPRQPSPEEFHQLQQKYTDAGQGHVFKFVNQLNQVEKAQLFHQLSNFDPNRINELADKVLNPAKTQDGPVTLEPLPEVATASIMDSDPKDIQRWYDEGLQAVSENKVAVVLMAGGQGTRLGSSAPKGCFDIGLPSQKSLFQIQAERIAKLQLLAQGTSGKEAIIPWYVMTSGPTRKPTEEFFEQHKYFGLDKKNVVIFEQGVLPCISNEGKILLETKSKV
;
A
#
# COMPACT_ATOMS: atom_id res chain seq x y z
N MET A 1 -18.13 -5.59 15.60
CA MET A 1 -17.72 -4.67 14.51
C MET A 1 -17.14 -3.36 15.05
N ALA A 2 -17.79 -2.68 16.01
CA ALA A 2 -17.28 -1.44 16.61
C ALA A 2 -15.98 -1.59 17.45
N ALA A 3 -15.72 -2.76 18.05
CA ALA A 3 -14.52 -3.02 18.85
C ALA A 3 -13.25 -3.13 17.99
N ALA A 4 -13.31 -3.88 16.88
CA ALA A 4 -12.19 -4.03 15.94
C ALA A 4 -11.82 -2.69 15.28
N ILE A 5 -12.81 -1.85 14.96
CA ILE A 5 -12.57 -0.50 14.41
C ILE A 5 -11.90 0.42 15.46
N LYS A 6 -12.27 0.29 16.74
CA LYS A 6 -11.63 1.04 17.82
C LYS A 6 -10.16 0.65 18.03
N GLU A 7 -9.84 -0.62 17.88
CA GLU A 7 -8.48 -1.14 18.01
C GLU A 7 -7.58 -0.69 16.85
N THR A 8 -8.10 -0.73 15.61
CA THR A 8 -7.37 -0.24 14.43
C THR A 8 -7.11 1.27 14.50
N VAL A 9 -8.07 2.05 14.99
CA VAL A 9 -7.92 3.51 15.15
C VAL A 9 -7.00 3.86 16.33
N SER A 10 -7.01 3.08 17.41
CA SER A 10 -6.13 3.31 18.56
C SER A 10 -4.66 3.03 18.24
N ASN A 11 -4.37 2.05 17.38
CA ASN A 11 -3.01 1.73 16.94
C ASN A 11 -2.44 2.75 15.93
N LEU A 12 -3.28 3.52 15.26
CA LEU A 12 -2.86 4.61 14.37
C LEU A 12 -2.41 5.87 15.12
N LEU A 13 -2.74 6.00 16.42
CA LEU A 13 -2.61 7.25 17.18
C LEU A 13 -1.53 7.25 18.28
N HIS A 14 -0.93 6.12 18.62
CA HIS A 14 0.03 6.04 19.73
C HIS A 14 1.46 5.83 19.23
N GLY A 15 2.27 6.88 19.35
CA GLY A 15 3.69 6.86 19.09
C GLY A 15 4.46 5.94 20.04
N HIS A 16 5.32 5.11 19.43
CA HIS A 16 6.66 4.67 19.87
C HIS A 16 6.88 4.43 21.38
N SER A 17 6.69 3.17 21.78
CA SER A 17 7.43 2.55 22.88
C SER A 17 8.34 1.44 22.31
N ASP A 18 9.53 1.24 22.90
CA ASP A 18 10.47 0.16 22.58
C ASP A 18 9.76 -1.18 22.33
N ASN A 19 9.65 -1.55 21.05
CA ASN A 19 8.63 -2.48 20.58
C ASN A 19 9.15 -3.92 20.62
N THR A 20 9.44 -4.43 21.82
CA THR A 20 9.60 -5.88 21.99
C THR A 20 8.21 -6.51 21.88
N PRO A 21 7.97 -7.41 20.92
CA PRO A 21 6.64 -7.99 20.75
C PRO A 21 6.19 -8.70 22.03
N ARG A 22 4.90 -8.55 22.39
CA ARG A 22 4.29 -9.26 23.52
C ARG A 22 4.61 -10.75 23.41
N GLN A 23 5.12 -11.36 24.48
CA GLN A 23 5.32 -12.80 24.51
C GLN A 23 3.97 -13.51 24.58
N PRO A 24 3.65 -14.44 23.65
CA PRO A 24 2.43 -15.23 23.73
C PRO A 24 2.52 -16.23 24.89
N SER A 25 1.38 -16.52 25.50
CA SER A 25 1.25 -17.65 26.42
C SER A 25 1.46 -18.98 25.68
N PRO A 26 1.86 -20.05 26.39
CA PRO A 26 1.99 -21.39 25.79
C PRO A 26 0.70 -21.86 25.11
N GLU A 27 -0.46 -21.50 25.68
CA GLU A 27 -1.77 -21.88 25.15
C GLU A 27 -2.10 -21.12 23.85
N GLU A 28 -1.93 -19.80 23.81
CA GLU A 28 -2.10 -19.01 22.58
C GLU A 28 -1.22 -19.55 21.44
N PHE A 29 0.05 -19.83 21.75
CA PHE A 29 1.00 -20.35 20.77
C PHE A 29 0.57 -21.73 20.25
N HIS A 30 0.15 -22.63 21.15
CA HIS A 30 -0.34 -23.95 20.77
C HIS A 30 -1.62 -23.88 19.92
N GLN A 31 -2.57 -23.00 20.25
CA GLN A 31 -3.78 -22.80 19.46
C GLN A 31 -3.47 -22.33 18.03
N LEU A 32 -2.54 -21.37 17.89
CA LEU A 32 -2.11 -20.90 16.57
C LEU A 32 -1.41 -22.01 15.78
N GLN A 33 -0.53 -22.78 16.44
CA GLN A 33 0.15 -23.92 15.84
C GLN A 33 -0.84 -24.98 15.36
N GLN A 34 -1.87 -25.29 16.16
CA GLN A 34 -2.93 -26.22 15.78
C GLN A 34 -3.70 -25.70 14.56
N LYS A 35 -4.12 -24.43 14.57
CA LYS A 35 -4.84 -23.80 13.45
C LYS A 35 -4.09 -23.95 12.11
N TYR A 36 -2.78 -23.70 12.13
CA TYR A 36 -1.94 -23.85 10.94
C TYR A 36 -1.72 -25.31 10.56
N THR A 37 -1.60 -26.20 11.54
CA THR A 37 -1.44 -27.64 11.30
C THR A 37 -2.69 -28.22 10.64
N ASP A 38 -3.89 -27.88 11.13
CA ASP A 38 -5.18 -28.30 10.58
C ASP A 38 -5.39 -27.78 9.14
N ALA A 39 -4.90 -26.57 8.86
CA ALA A 39 -4.87 -26.01 7.51
C ALA A 39 -3.74 -26.60 6.63
N GLY A 40 -2.99 -27.60 7.10
CA GLY A 40 -1.88 -28.20 6.34
C GLY A 40 -0.66 -27.29 6.16
N GLN A 41 -0.56 -26.20 6.91
CA GLN A 41 0.54 -25.22 6.91
C GLN A 41 1.42 -25.32 8.18
N GLY A 42 1.34 -26.42 8.92
CA GLY A 42 2.05 -26.60 10.20
C GLY A 42 3.59 -26.56 10.08
N HIS A 43 4.14 -26.71 8.87
CA HIS A 43 5.59 -26.67 8.65
C HIS A 43 6.21 -25.30 8.96
N VAL A 44 5.43 -24.21 9.02
CA VAL A 44 5.92 -22.88 9.43
C VAL A 44 6.43 -22.88 10.88
N PHE A 45 6.07 -23.88 11.69
CA PHE A 45 6.55 -24.07 13.06
C PHE A 45 7.75 -25.02 13.18
N LYS A 46 8.30 -25.54 12.07
CA LYS A 46 9.36 -26.57 12.05
C LYS A 46 10.57 -26.24 12.93
N PHE A 47 10.94 -24.97 13.01
CA PHE A 47 12.16 -24.53 13.70
C PHE A 47 11.91 -23.94 15.09
N VAL A 48 10.68 -23.98 15.61
CA VAL A 48 10.30 -23.28 16.86
C VAL A 48 11.20 -23.62 18.06
N ASN A 49 11.66 -24.87 18.17
CA ASN A 49 12.53 -25.31 19.28
C ASN A 49 13.94 -24.70 19.22
N GLN A 50 14.34 -24.14 18.08
CA GLN A 50 15.63 -23.49 17.87
C GLN A 50 15.56 -21.96 18.03
N LEU A 51 14.36 -21.41 18.21
CA LEU A 51 14.13 -19.97 18.30
C LEU A 51 14.26 -19.48 19.75
N ASN A 52 14.82 -18.28 19.90
CA ASN A 52 14.78 -17.55 21.16
C ASN A 52 13.37 -16.95 21.42
N GLN A 53 13.15 -16.37 22.60
CA GLN A 53 11.84 -15.84 22.99
C GLN A 53 11.37 -14.68 22.08
N VAL A 54 12.28 -13.79 21.67
CA VAL A 54 11.94 -12.66 20.78
C VAL A 54 11.51 -13.18 19.42
N GLU A 55 12.26 -14.13 18.86
CA GLU A 55 11.95 -14.76 17.57
C GLU A 55 10.62 -15.52 17.59
N LYS A 56 10.32 -16.23 18.69
CA LYS A 56 9.04 -16.92 18.87
C LYS A 56 7.87 -15.92 18.88
N ALA A 57 8.01 -14.82 19.61
CA ALA A 57 6.98 -13.79 19.65
C ALA A 57 6.79 -13.12 18.28
N GLN A 58 7.87 -12.81 17.57
CA GLN A 58 7.81 -12.26 16.20
C GLN A 58 7.04 -13.19 15.25
N LEU A 59 7.42 -14.48 15.22
CA LEU A 59 6.74 -15.47 14.39
C LEU A 59 5.25 -15.58 14.75
N PHE A 60 4.94 -15.63 16.05
CA PHE A 60 3.56 -15.71 16.54
C PHE A 60 2.71 -14.52 16.06
N HIS A 61 3.19 -13.28 16.26
CA HIS A 61 2.45 -12.08 15.85
C HIS A 61 2.30 -12.00 14.33
N GLN A 62 3.33 -12.37 13.58
CA GLN A 62 3.25 -12.37 12.12
C GLN A 62 2.20 -13.39 11.62
N LEU A 63 2.25 -14.62 12.11
CA LEU A 63 1.30 -15.68 11.72
C LEU A 63 -0.13 -15.37 12.22
N SER A 64 -0.29 -14.67 13.33
CA SER A 64 -1.61 -14.25 13.83
C SER A 64 -2.33 -13.29 12.89
N ASN A 65 -1.59 -12.54 12.04
CA ASN A 65 -2.16 -11.63 11.06
C ASN A 65 -2.66 -12.32 9.79
N PHE A 66 -2.40 -13.62 9.63
CA PHE A 66 -2.86 -14.39 8.48
C PHE A 66 -3.87 -15.46 8.89
N ASP A 67 -4.86 -15.66 8.03
CA ASP A 67 -5.76 -16.81 8.15
C ASP A 67 -5.31 -17.92 7.19
N PRO A 68 -4.73 -19.03 7.68
CA PRO A 68 -4.16 -20.06 6.80
C PRO A 68 -5.22 -20.72 5.90
N ASN A 69 -6.49 -20.78 6.32
CA ASN A 69 -7.58 -21.26 5.46
C ASN A 69 -7.79 -20.31 4.27
N ARG A 70 -7.85 -19.00 4.52
CA ARG A 70 -7.92 -17.99 3.45
C ARG A 70 -6.70 -18.06 2.51
N ILE A 71 -5.50 -18.32 3.04
CA ILE A 71 -4.30 -18.51 2.22
C ILE A 71 -4.45 -19.74 1.32
N ASN A 72 -4.94 -20.86 1.85
CA ASN A 72 -5.19 -22.06 1.06
C ASN A 72 -6.22 -21.82 -0.05
N GLU A 73 -7.32 -21.12 0.25
CA GLU A 73 -8.32 -20.76 -0.77
C GLU A 73 -7.72 -19.91 -1.91
N LEU A 74 -6.82 -18.97 -1.57
CA LEU A 74 -6.13 -18.16 -2.56
C LEU A 74 -5.16 -19.00 -3.40
N ALA A 75 -4.37 -19.85 -2.74
CA ALA A 75 -3.41 -20.73 -3.39
C ALA A 75 -4.11 -21.70 -4.34
N ASP A 76 -5.20 -22.34 -3.91
CA ASP A 76 -5.97 -23.28 -4.72
C ASP A 76 -6.56 -22.62 -5.97
N LYS A 77 -7.14 -21.41 -5.85
CA LYS A 77 -7.66 -20.65 -7.00
C LYS A 77 -6.61 -20.35 -8.07
N VAL A 78 -5.35 -20.15 -7.66
CA VAL A 78 -4.25 -19.80 -8.57
C VAL A 78 -3.58 -21.04 -9.15
N LEU A 79 -3.39 -22.09 -8.34
CA LEU A 79 -2.70 -23.33 -8.75
C LEU A 79 -3.64 -24.30 -9.46
N ASN A 80 -4.92 -24.29 -9.12
CA ASN A 80 -5.98 -25.09 -9.70
C ASN A 80 -7.10 -24.17 -10.25
N PRO A 81 -6.80 -23.28 -11.20
CA PRO A 81 -7.79 -22.36 -11.74
C PRO A 81 -8.93 -23.14 -12.40
N ALA A 82 -10.16 -22.66 -12.24
CA ALA A 82 -11.30 -23.25 -12.93
C ALA A 82 -11.03 -23.27 -14.44
N LYS A 83 -11.33 -24.38 -15.11
CA LYS A 83 -11.27 -24.45 -16.57
C LYS A 83 -12.17 -23.36 -17.12
N THR A 84 -11.58 -22.35 -17.76
CA THR A 84 -12.32 -21.31 -18.47
C THR A 84 -13.14 -21.97 -19.57
N GLN A 85 -14.32 -21.40 -19.88
CA GLN A 85 -15.11 -21.87 -21.01
C GLN A 85 -14.24 -21.82 -22.27
N ASP A 86 -14.02 -22.98 -22.90
CA ASP A 86 -13.32 -23.08 -24.18
C ASP A 86 -14.20 -22.41 -25.24
N GLY A 87 -13.77 -21.25 -25.71
CA GLY A 87 -14.44 -20.47 -26.75
C GLY A 87 -13.58 -19.29 -27.18
N PRO A 88 -13.76 -18.79 -28.41
CA PRO A 88 -13.04 -17.62 -28.86
C PRO A 88 -13.43 -16.41 -28.00
N VAL A 89 -12.44 -15.81 -27.32
CA VAL A 89 -12.63 -14.53 -26.63
C VAL A 89 -12.74 -13.45 -27.71
N THR A 90 -13.87 -12.74 -27.72
CA THR A 90 -14.05 -11.58 -28.60
C THR A 90 -13.43 -10.37 -27.92
N LEU A 91 -12.47 -9.73 -28.59
CA LEU A 91 -11.80 -8.52 -28.11
C LEU A 91 -12.17 -7.38 -29.05
N GLU A 92 -12.88 -6.38 -28.51
CA GLU A 92 -13.29 -5.19 -29.25
C GLU A 92 -12.78 -3.94 -28.55
N PRO A 93 -12.54 -2.83 -29.30
CA PRO A 93 -12.27 -1.54 -28.69
C PRO A 93 -13.42 -1.09 -27.78
N LEU A 94 -13.10 -0.21 -26.81
CA LEU A 94 -14.15 0.50 -26.09
C LEU A 94 -14.98 1.34 -27.07
N PRO A 95 -16.30 1.51 -26.84
CA PRO A 95 -17.14 2.37 -27.66
C PRO A 95 -16.59 3.81 -27.71
N GLU A 96 -16.75 4.49 -28.84
CA GLU A 96 -16.27 5.87 -29.02
C GLU A 96 -16.83 6.84 -27.98
N VAL A 97 -18.07 6.65 -27.55
CA VAL A 97 -18.71 7.46 -26.48
C VAL A 97 -18.03 7.32 -25.11
N ALA A 98 -17.20 6.29 -24.92
CA ALA A 98 -16.42 6.03 -23.72
C ALA A 98 -14.93 6.34 -23.88
N THR A 99 -14.51 6.91 -25.02
CA THR A 99 -13.12 7.25 -25.30
C THR A 99 -12.95 8.74 -25.61
N ALA A 100 -11.78 9.28 -25.26
CA ALA A 100 -11.38 10.63 -25.60
C ALA A 100 -9.85 10.67 -25.76
N SER A 101 -9.33 11.66 -26.48
CA SER A 101 -7.90 11.80 -26.75
C SER A 101 -7.49 13.26 -26.67
N ILE A 102 -6.40 13.55 -25.96
CA ILE A 102 -5.82 14.91 -25.94
C ILE A 102 -5.35 15.33 -27.35
N MET A 103 -5.03 14.38 -28.23
CA MET A 103 -4.55 14.66 -29.58
C MET A 103 -5.69 14.83 -30.60
N ASP A 104 -6.78 14.08 -30.43
CA ASP A 104 -7.79 13.91 -31.47
C ASP A 104 -9.17 14.50 -31.13
N SER A 105 -9.44 14.79 -29.84
CA SER A 105 -10.71 15.39 -29.42
C SER A 105 -10.78 16.90 -29.74
N ASP A 106 -12.00 17.44 -29.81
CA ASP A 106 -12.22 18.87 -30.03
C ASP A 106 -11.52 19.70 -28.93
N PRO A 107 -10.67 20.68 -29.27
CA PRO A 107 -10.03 21.56 -28.29
C PRO A 107 -11.00 22.24 -27.32
N LYS A 108 -12.25 22.50 -27.73
CA LYS A 108 -13.30 23.06 -26.85
C LYS A 108 -13.71 22.08 -25.75
N ASP A 109 -13.78 20.80 -26.06
CA ASP A 109 -14.08 19.76 -25.08
C ASP A 109 -12.93 19.59 -24.10
N ILE A 110 -11.68 19.61 -24.60
CA ILE A 110 -10.49 19.56 -23.75
C ILE A 110 -10.46 20.74 -22.76
N GLN A 111 -10.75 21.95 -23.24
CA GLN A 111 -10.82 23.14 -22.37
C GLN A 111 -11.95 23.02 -21.35
N ARG A 112 -13.15 22.58 -21.78
CA ARG A 112 -14.28 22.35 -20.88
C ARG A 112 -13.94 21.35 -19.78
N TRP A 113 -13.32 20.21 -20.11
CA TRP A 113 -12.93 19.20 -19.11
C TRP A 113 -11.86 19.73 -18.15
N TYR A 114 -10.92 20.53 -18.64
CA TYR A 114 -9.93 21.20 -17.78
C TYR A 114 -10.62 22.12 -16.76
N ASP A 115 -11.55 22.96 -17.22
CA ASP A 115 -12.25 23.93 -16.37
C ASP A 115 -13.15 23.23 -15.34
N GLU A 116 -13.90 22.20 -15.76
CA GLU A 116 -14.74 21.38 -14.87
C GLU A 116 -13.88 20.64 -13.82
N GLY A 117 -12.73 20.10 -14.23
CA GLY A 117 -11.78 19.46 -13.32
C GLY A 117 -11.18 20.45 -12.31
N LEU A 118 -10.79 21.64 -12.76
CA LEU A 118 -10.26 22.68 -11.89
C LEU A 118 -11.33 23.21 -10.92
N GLN A 119 -12.58 23.31 -11.37
CA GLN A 119 -13.71 23.62 -10.50
C GLN A 119 -13.87 22.56 -9.41
N ALA A 120 -13.83 21.26 -9.75
CA ALA A 120 -13.91 20.18 -8.77
C ALA A 120 -12.78 20.22 -7.73
N VAL A 121 -11.56 20.60 -8.14
CA VAL A 121 -10.45 20.86 -7.23
C VAL A 121 -10.77 22.03 -6.30
N SER A 122 -11.28 23.14 -6.83
CA SER A 122 -11.62 24.34 -6.05
C SER A 122 -12.74 24.11 -5.03
N GLU A 123 -13.60 23.13 -5.29
CA GLU A 123 -14.70 22.71 -4.41
C GLU A 123 -14.27 21.61 -3.41
N ASN A 124 -12.97 21.28 -3.33
CA ASN A 124 -12.41 20.25 -2.46
C ASN A 124 -13.02 18.85 -2.70
N LYS A 125 -13.38 18.53 -3.95
CA LYS A 125 -14.00 17.25 -4.34
C LYS A 125 -13.00 16.23 -4.91
N VAL A 126 -11.71 16.56 -4.93
CA VAL A 126 -10.65 15.75 -5.55
C VAL A 126 -9.62 15.34 -4.51
N ALA A 127 -9.25 14.06 -4.54
CA ALA A 127 -8.13 13.51 -3.77
C ALA A 127 -7.23 12.66 -4.68
N VAL A 128 -6.00 12.42 -4.24
CA VAL A 128 -5.01 11.60 -4.97
C VAL A 128 -4.64 10.41 -4.11
N VAL A 129 -4.70 9.20 -4.69
CA VAL A 129 -4.13 7.99 -4.10
C VAL A 129 -2.87 7.61 -4.88
N LEU A 130 -1.71 7.75 -4.24
CA LEU A 130 -0.43 7.35 -4.80
C LEU A 130 -0.08 5.93 -4.36
N MET A 131 0.18 5.06 -5.34
CA MET A 131 0.70 3.71 -5.11
C MET A 131 2.24 3.74 -4.99
N ALA A 132 2.75 3.84 -3.77
CA ALA A 132 4.18 3.93 -3.42
C ALA A 132 4.71 2.70 -2.65
N GLY A 133 4.10 1.53 -2.83
CA GLY A 133 4.49 0.30 -2.14
C GLY A 133 5.81 -0.33 -2.61
N GLY A 134 6.33 0.09 -3.77
CA GLY A 134 7.53 -0.50 -4.38
C GLY A 134 8.84 0.08 -3.85
N GLN A 135 9.81 -0.79 -3.60
CA GLN A 135 11.20 -0.39 -3.38
C GLN A 135 11.88 0.04 -4.71
N GLY A 136 12.91 0.88 -4.60
CA GLY A 136 13.73 1.35 -5.73
C GLY A 136 14.76 0.35 -6.25
N THR A 137 14.66 -0.94 -5.93
CA THR A 137 15.75 -1.93 -6.14
C THR A 137 16.21 -2.07 -7.59
N ARG A 138 15.28 -2.05 -8.56
CA ARG A 138 15.62 -2.06 -10.00
C ARG A 138 16.31 -0.77 -10.48
N LEU A 139 16.20 0.32 -9.71
CA LEU A 139 16.90 1.58 -9.94
C LEU A 139 18.24 1.64 -9.18
N GLY A 140 18.66 0.53 -8.54
CA GLY A 140 19.88 0.48 -7.74
C GLY A 140 19.78 1.23 -6.40
N SER A 141 18.56 1.51 -5.91
CA SER A 141 18.34 2.20 -4.64
C SER A 141 17.69 1.28 -3.60
N SER A 142 18.17 1.38 -2.35
CA SER A 142 17.55 0.75 -1.17
C SER A 142 16.41 1.60 -0.57
N ALA A 143 16.27 2.85 -1.00
CA ALA A 143 15.20 3.74 -0.54
C ALA A 143 13.86 3.46 -1.26
N PRO A 144 12.73 3.93 -0.70
CA PRO A 144 11.47 3.98 -1.43
C PRO A 144 11.63 4.68 -2.78
N LYS A 145 10.97 4.17 -3.82
CA LYS A 145 11.14 4.69 -5.19
C LYS A 145 10.85 6.20 -5.29
N GLY A 146 9.88 6.70 -4.51
CA GLY A 146 9.54 8.12 -4.52
C GLY A 146 10.66 9.05 -4.04
N CYS A 147 11.61 8.54 -3.25
CA CYS A 147 12.78 9.29 -2.78
C CYS A 147 13.89 9.39 -3.84
N PHE A 148 13.76 8.67 -4.96
CA PHE A 148 14.80 8.60 -5.98
C PHE A 148 15.01 9.95 -6.67
N ASP A 149 16.28 10.34 -6.78
CA ASP A 149 16.72 11.48 -7.57
C ASP A 149 17.15 11.00 -8.96
N ILE A 150 16.49 11.53 -9.99
CA ILE A 150 16.74 11.17 -11.39
C ILE A 150 17.82 12.06 -12.05
N GLY A 151 18.47 12.95 -11.29
CA GLY A 151 19.56 13.79 -11.76
C GLY A 151 19.11 15.07 -12.49
N LEU A 152 17.94 15.62 -12.12
CA LEU A 152 17.52 16.93 -12.64
C LEU A 152 18.40 18.04 -12.04
N PRO A 153 18.56 19.20 -12.70
CA PRO A 153 19.35 20.31 -12.13
C PRO A 153 18.91 20.73 -10.71
N SER A 154 17.63 20.54 -10.36
CA SER A 154 17.10 20.85 -9.04
C SER A 154 17.31 19.73 -7.99
N GLN A 155 17.76 18.54 -8.40
CA GLN A 155 17.95 17.34 -7.56
C GLN A 155 16.71 16.98 -6.73
N LYS A 156 15.53 17.20 -7.29
CA LYS A 156 14.26 16.94 -6.60
C LYS A 156 13.94 15.46 -6.73
N SER A 157 13.52 14.87 -5.61
CA SER A 157 12.94 13.53 -5.61
C SER A 157 11.61 13.47 -6.39
N LEU A 158 11.21 12.27 -6.78
CA LEU A 158 9.90 12.07 -7.40
C LEU A 158 8.74 12.51 -6.49
N PHE A 159 8.84 12.28 -5.18
CA PHE A 159 7.85 12.76 -4.20
C PHE A 159 7.74 14.28 -4.21
N GLN A 160 8.87 14.99 -4.20
CA GLN A 160 8.86 16.45 -4.21
C GLN A 160 8.23 17.00 -5.50
N ILE A 161 8.58 16.44 -6.66
CA ILE A 161 8.00 16.87 -7.95
C ILE A 161 6.49 16.68 -7.96
N GLN A 162 5.99 15.56 -7.42
CA GLN A 162 4.55 15.29 -7.33
C GLN A 162 3.85 16.22 -6.32
N ALA A 163 4.46 16.45 -5.16
CA ALA A 163 3.93 17.37 -4.15
C ALA A 163 3.80 18.80 -4.69
N GLU A 164 4.81 19.29 -5.41
CA GLU A 164 4.79 20.62 -6.02
C GLU A 164 3.75 20.74 -7.15
N ARG A 165 3.45 19.65 -7.88
CA ARG A 165 2.33 19.61 -8.83
C ARG A 165 0.99 19.76 -8.11
N ILE A 166 0.80 19.06 -6.99
CA ILE A 166 -0.40 19.19 -6.15
C ILE A 166 -0.53 20.62 -5.64
N ALA A 167 0.53 21.18 -5.06
CA ALA A 167 0.54 22.55 -4.56
C ALA A 167 0.23 23.57 -5.67
N LYS A 168 0.82 23.41 -6.86
CA LYS A 168 0.53 24.30 -7.99
C LYS A 168 -0.93 24.21 -8.44
N LEU A 169 -1.50 23.01 -8.46
CA LEU A 169 -2.91 22.82 -8.85
C LEU A 169 -3.86 23.46 -7.84
N GLN A 170 -3.57 23.35 -6.54
CA GLN A 170 -4.31 24.05 -5.48
C GLN A 170 -4.27 25.58 -5.68
N LEU A 171 -3.10 26.14 -6.01
CA LEU A 171 -2.95 27.57 -6.29
C LEU A 171 -3.74 28.02 -7.53
N LEU A 172 -3.75 27.22 -8.61
CA LEU A 172 -4.52 27.53 -9.82
C LEU A 172 -6.03 27.50 -9.56
N ALA A 173 -6.50 26.51 -8.79
CA ALA A 173 -7.89 26.39 -8.38
C ALA A 173 -8.33 27.55 -7.47
N GLN A 174 -7.45 27.98 -6.56
CA GLN A 174 -7.66 29.16 -5.74
C GLN A 174 -7.74 30.44 -6.57
N GLY A 175 -6.88 30.59 -7.60
CA GLY A 175 -6.92 31.73 -8.51
C GLY A 175 -8.25 31.88 -9.26
N THR A 176 -8.95 30.76 -9.50
CA THR A 176 -10.24 30.73 -10.22
C THR A 176 -11.43 30.95 -9.28
N SER A 177 -11.40 30.36 -8.08
CA SER A 177 -12.54 30.38 -7.15
C SER A 177 -12.45 31.42 -6.03
N GLY A 178 -11.27 31.99 -5.80
CA GLY A 178 -10.96 32.85 -4.65
C GLY A 178 -10.88 32.12 -3.30
N LYS A 179 -11.06 30.79 -3.28
CA LYS A 179 -11.08 29.97 -2.06
C LYS A 179 -9.85 29.08 -1.97
N GLU A 180 -9.40 28.80 -0.76
CA GLU A 180 -8.34 27.81 -0.54
C GLU A 180 -8.82 26.43 -1.04
N ALA A 181 -8.05 25.82 -1.93
CA ALA A 181 -8.30 24.50 -2.47
C ALA A 181 -7.35 23.49 -1.81
N ILE A 182 -7.89 22.33 -1.43
CA ILE A 182 -7.17 21.25 -0.77
C ILE A 182 -7.37 19.98 -1.59
N ILE A 183 -6.26 19.30 -1.86
CA ILE A 183 -6.23 17.98 -2.49
C ILE A 183 -5.58 17.04 -1.47
N PRO A 184 -6.35 16.21 -0.76
CA PRO A 184 -5.80 15.20 0.12
C PRO A 184 -4.93 14.22 -0.68
N TRP A 185 -3.73 13.95 -0.16
CA TRP A 185 -2.79 13.03 -0.78
C TRP A 185 -2.62 11.78 0.08
N TYR A 186 -3.21 10.68 -0.38
CA TYR A 186 -3.12 9.37 0.24
C TYR A 186 -1.95 8.60 -0.36
N VAL A 187 -0.88 8.41 0.40
CA VAL A 187 0.34 7.71 -0.05
C VAL A 187 0.33 6.28 0.48
N MET A 188 0.01 5.34 -0.40
CA MET A 188 -0.01 3.91 -0.08
C MET A 188 1.41 3.32 -0.12
N THR A 189 1.93 2.86 1.01
CA THR A 189 3.25 2.22 1.15
C THR A 189 3.10 0.71 1.36
N SER A 190 4.22 -0.02 1.35
CA SER A 190 4.32 -1.38 1.88
C SER A 190 5.01 -1.33 3.26
N GLY A 191 4.96 -2.41 4.03
CA GLY A 191 5.66 -2.48 5.32
C GLY A 191 7.13 -2.02 5.24
N PRO A 192 7.94 -2.54 4.30
CA PRO A 192 9.33 -2.11 4.14
C PRO A 192 9.52 -0.65 3.72
N THR A 193 8.55 -0.04 3.02
CA THR A 193 8.69 1.36 2.55
C THR A 193 8.02 2.37 3.46
N ARG A 194 7.22 1.95 4.45
CA ARG A 194 6.45 2.82 5.32
C ARG A 194 7.32 3.84 6.06
N LYS A 195 8.12 3.34 6.99
CA LYS A 195 8.94 4.16 7.88
C LYS A 195 9.88 5.10 7.11
N PRO A 196 10.67 4.65 6.13
CA PRO A 196 11.53 5.56 5.37
C PRO A 196 10.75 6.59 4.54
N THR A 197 9.52 6.28 4.10
CA THR A 197 8.66 7.28 3.42
C THR A 197 8.18 8.35 4.39
N GLU A 198 7.70 7.97 5.58
CA GLU A 198 7.29 8.93 6.61
C GLU A 198 8.42 9.85 7.02
N GLU A 199 9.59 9.28 7.34
CA GLU A 199 10.79 10.03 7.71
C GLU A 199 11.20 10.99 6.60
N PHE A 200 11.15 10.56 5.33
CA PHE A 200 11.50 11.41 4.20
C PHE A 200 10.54 12.60 4.05
N PHE A 201 9.23 12.39 4.19
CA PHE A 201 8.25 13.47 4.16
C PHE A 201 8.41 14.44 5.34
N GLU A 202 8.67 13.93 6.54
CA GLU A 202 8.90 14.75 7.74
C GLU A 202 10.16 15.61 7.63
N GLN A 203 11.28 15.01 7.18
CA GLN A 203 12.55 15.71 6.93
C GLN A 203 12.37 16.87 5.94
N HIS A 204 11.50 16.71 4.94
CA HIS A 204 11.23 17.72 3.92
C HIS A 204 9.99 18.58 4.23
N LYS A 205 9.47 18.54 5.46
CA LYS A 205 8.30 19.31 5.90
C LYS A 205 7.12 19.19 4.94
N TYR A 206 6.85 17.97 4.49
CA TYR A 206 5.78 17.62 3.54
C TYR A 206 5.83 18.42 2.23
N PHE A 207 7.02 18.88 1.84
CA PHE A 207 7.28 19.66 0.62
C PHE A 207 6.41 20.92 0.51
N GLY A 208 6.02 21.51 1.64
CA GLY A 208 5.18 22.71 1.72
C GLY A 208 3.66 22.44 1.73
N LEU A 209 3.23 21.19 1.63
CA LEU A 209 1.83 20.80 1.88
C LEU A 209 1.57 20.72 3.40
N ASP A 210 0.32 20.93 3.81
CA ASP A 210 -0.08 20.74 5.20
C ASP A 210 -0.03 19.24 5.57
N LYS A 211 0.68 18.90 6.66
CA LYS A 211 0.82 17.53 7.19
C LYS A 211 -0.54 16.83 7.33
N LYS A 212 -1.60 17.55 7.74
CA LYS A 212 -2.93 16.96 7.94
C LYS A 212 -3.58 16.47 6.63
N ASN A 213 -3.12 16.97 5.49
CA ASN A 213 -3.64 16.65 4.17
C ASN A 213 -2.80 15.57 3.45
N VAL A 214 -1.73 15.08 4.07
CA VAL A 214 -0.90 13.98 3.55
C VAL A 214 -1.05 12.77 4.45
N VAL A 215 -1.78 11.76 3.97
CA VAL A 215 -2.09 10.55 4.72
C VAL A 215 -1.29 9.40 4.15
N ILE A 216 -0.24 8.98 4.87
CA ILE A 216 0.53 7.80 4.50
C ILE A 216 -0.21 6.59 5.12
N PHE A 217 -0.51 5.55 4.34
CA PHE A 217 -1.16 4.30 4.80
C PHE A 217 -0.47 3.07 4.21
N GLU A 218 -0.56 1.91 4.86
CA GLU A 218 0.03 0.66 4.33
C GLU A 218 -1.00 -0.18 3.58
N GLN A 219 -0.58 -0.77 2.47
CA GLN A 219 -1.33 -1.85 1.83
C GLN A 219 -1.17 -3.18 2.62
N GLY A 220 -2.14 -4.08 2.46
CA GLY A 220 -2.02 -5.44 2.98
C GLY A 220 -0.90 -6.25 2.31
N VAL A 221 -0.47 -7.32 2.98
CA VAL A 221 0.52 -8.28 2.47
C VAL A 221 -0.07 -9.68 2.43
N LEU A 222 0.47 -10.53 1.56
CA LEU A 222 0.21 -11.97 1.54
C LEU A 222 1.53 -12.73 1.68
N PRO A 223 1.54 -13.87 2.38
CA PRO A 223 2.69 -14.76 2.40
C PRO A 223 3.06 -15.23 0.99
N CYS A 224 4.35 -15.37 0.73
CA CYS A 224 4.82 -16.10 -0.45
C CYS A 224 4.45 -17.60 -0.30
N ILE A 225 4.02 -18.23 -1.39
CA ILE A 225 3.66 -19.65 -1.42
C ILE A 225 4.55 -20.43 -2.40
N SER A 226 4.80 -21.69 -2.09
CA SER A 226 5.47 -22.63 -3.00
C SER A 226 4.53 -23.09 -4.11
N ASN A 227 5.08 -23.83 -5.08
CA ASN A 227 4.30 -24.44 -6.17
C ASN A 227 3.27 -25.46 -5.66
N GLU A 228 3.47 -25.99 -4.45
CA GLU A 228 2.58 -26.93 -3.76
C GLU A 228 1.60 -26.21 -2.81
N GLY A 229 1.54 -24.86 -2.87
CA GLY A 229 0.67 -24.05 -2.03
C GLY A 229 1.11 -23.93 -0.57
N LYS A 230 2.38 -24.20 -0.25
CA LYS A 230 2.92 -24.08 1.12
C LYS A 230 3.48 -22.69 1.39
N ILE A 231 3.15 -22.11 2.54
CA ILE A 231 3.73 -20.83 2.98
C ILE A 231 5.25 -20.94 3.06
N LEU A 232 5.98 -20.00 2.47
CA LEU A 232 7.44 -19.96 2.53
C LEU A 232 7.92 -19.27 3.80
N LEU A 233 9.11 -19.66 4.27
CA LEU A 233 9.80 -19.02 5.38
C LEU A 233 11.03 -18.28 4.82
N GLU A 234 11.08 -16.97 4.99
CA GLU A 234 12.27 -16.14 4.72
C GLU A 234 13.42 -16.54 5.67
N THR A 235 13.11 -16.78 6.94
CA THR A 235 14.05 -17.25 7.97
C THR A 235 13.36 -18.27 8.89
N LYS A 236 14.09 -18.83 9.87
CA LYS A 236 13.49 -19.77 10.84
C LYS A 236 12.31 -19.19 11.65
N SER A 237 12.22 -17.87 11.75
CA SER A 237 11.23 -17.14 12.56
C SER A 237 10.39 -16.14 11.76
N LYS A 238 10.49 -16.13 10.42
CA LYS A 238 9.83 -15.14 9.58
C LYS A 238 9.28 -15.77 8.31
N VAL A 239 8.00 -15.52 8.05
CA VAL A 239 7.30 -15.79 6.78
C VAL A 239 7.61 -14.70 5.77
#